data_AF-A0A831NTG9-F1
#
_entry.id   AF-A0A831NTG9-F1
#
_cell.length_a   1.000
_cell.length_b   1.000
_cell.length_c   1.000
_cell.angle_alpha   90.00
_cell.angle_beta   90.00
_cell.angle_gamma   90.00
#
_symmetry.space_group_name_H-M   'P 1'
#
loop_
_entity.id
_entity.type
_entity.pdbx_description
1 polymer ?
#
loop_
_entity_poly.entity_id
_entity_poly.type
_entity_poly.pdbx_seq_one_letter_code
_entity_poly.pdbx_strand_id
1 'polypeptide(L)'
;MKNMGKIVRVTGPLVVADEMRGSRMYEVVRVGELGLIGEIIRLEGDKAVIQVYEETAGIKPGEPVIGTGASLSVELGPGLLTSIYDGIQRPLEILRSQSGDFIGRGLTAPALSRDKKWHFTPKVKVGDKVVGGDVIGVVPETSIIEHKIMIPPGIEGEIIEIVGEGDYTIEEVIAKVKAPSGEIEEIKMYQRWPVRMKRPYKQKLPPEVPLVTGQRTIDTFFSQAKGGTAAIPGPFGSGKCVDGDTLIFTEEFGLIKIKELYKEFDGKGRKTVGENEEWTELEKPITVYGYKDGKIVKIKATHVYKGYSSRMIEIKTRTGRRIKVTPIHKLFTGKVTKDGLMLGEVMAMHLKPGDRIAVAKKIDGGEYVKLTITLDLRRSRKIKVPEVLDEKLAEFLGYLMADGTLKPRTVAIYNNNETLLERANSLSKELFGISGKIVQEKTVKALLIHSKPLVEFFRKLGVPTGRKARNWRVPKELLLSPSSVVKAFITAYVACDGHYHKEKGEIEIVTASE
;
A
#
# COMPACT_ATOMS: atom_id res chain seq x y z
N MET A 1 -23.59 -7.31 41.94
CA MET A 1 -23.76 -5.96 41.37
C MET A 1 -22.72 -5.80 40.27
N LYS A 2 -23.10 -5.32 39.07
CA LYS A 2 -22.11 -5.06 38.01
C LYS A 2 -21.24 -3.90 38.47
N ASN A 3 -19.92 -4.11 38.54
CA ASN A 3 -18.99 -3.02 38.79
C ASN A 3 -19.15 -1.98 37.69
N MET A 4 -19.55 -0.78 38.07
CA MET A 4 -19.78 0.35 37.18
C MET A 4 -18.75 1.42 37.51
N GLY A 5 -17.73 1.52 36.67
CA GLY A 5 -16.75 2.60 36.74
C GLY A 5 -17.12 3.77 35.86
N LYS A 6 -16.27 4.79 35.88
CA LYS A 6 -16.42 5.99 35.04
C LYS A 6 -15.13 6.29 34.30
N ILE A 7 -15.26 6.66 33.02
CA ILE A 7 -14.11 7.03 32.21
C ILE A 7 -13.47 8.30 32.77
N VAL A 8 -12.17 8.27 33.03
CA VAL A 8 -11.39 9.44 33.45
C VAL A 8 -10.44 9.93 32.36
N ARG A 9 -10.06 9.07 31.42
CA ARG A 9 -9.16 9.44 30.31
C ARG A 9 -9.39 8.56 29.08
N VAL A 10 -9.29 9.17 27.89
CA VAL A 10 -9.33 8.48 26.59
C VAL A 10 -8.09 8.89 25.79
N THR A 11 -7.33 7.94 25.26
CA THR A 11 -6.13 8.18 24.45
C THR A 11 -6.06 7.15 23.33
N GLY A 12 -6.64 7.49 22.17
CA GLY A 12 -6.83 6.53 21.08
C GLY A 12 -7.61 5.31 21.55
N PRO A 13 -7.13 4.07 21.32
CA PRO A 13 -7.84 2.86 21.73
C PRO A 13 -7.72 2.54 23.23
N LEU A 14 -6.94 3.33 23.99
CA LEU A 14 -6.72 3.12 25.41
C LEU A 14 -7.64 4.03 26.24
N VAL A 15 -8.46 3.42 27.09
CA VAL A 15 -9.39 4.11 28.00
C VAL A 15 -8.99 3.80 29.43
N VAL A 16 -9.00 4.82 30.30
CA VAL A 16 -8.81 4.65 31.74
C VAL A 16 -10.13 4.94 32.42
N ALA A 17 -10.58 4.00 33.24
CA ALA A 17 -11.76 4.14 34.07
C ALA A 17 -11.39 4.08 35.55
N ASP A 18 -12.03 4.92 36.36
CA ASP A 18 -11.95 4.93 37.81
C ASP A 18 -13.20 4.26 38.42
N GLU A 19 -13.23 4.06 39.73
CA GLU A 19 -14.30 3.33 40.43
C GLU A 19 -14.43 1.86 39.95
N MET A 20 -13.34 1.25 39.49
CA MET A 20 -13.31 -0.11 38.90
C MET A 20 -12.80 -1.19 39.87
N ARG A 21 -12.80 -0.92 41.17
CA ARG A 21 -12.33 -1.86 42.20
C ARG A 21 -13.10 -3.18 42.16
N GLY A 22 -12.38 -4.30 42.18
CA GLY A 22 -12.96 -5.65 42.10
C GLY A 22 -13.09 -6.20 40.68
N SER A 23 -12.77 -5.40 39.66
CA SER A 23 -12.61 -5.89 38.28
C SER A 23 -11.36 -6.78 38.16
N ARG A 24 -11.36 -7.70 37.20
CA ARG A 24 -10.28 -8.66 37.00
C ARG A 24 -9.41 -8.32 35.79
N MET A 25 -8.17 -8.77 35.84
CA MET A 25 -7.25 -8.73 34.71
C MET A 25 -7.84 -9.53 33.54
N TYR A 26 -7.86 -8.98 32.32
CA TYR A 26 -8.44 -9.58 31.11
C TYR A 26 -9.97 -9.76 31.16
N GLU A 27 -10.66 -9.06 32.05
CA GLU A 27 -12.11 -8.98 32.04
C GLU A 27 -12.58 -8.11 30.87
N VAL A 28 -13.64 -8.57 30.17
CA VAL A 28 -14.32 -7.79 29.15
C VAL A 28 -15.22 -6.76 29.82
N VAL A 29 -15.19 -5.54 29.31
CA VAL A 29 -15.99 -4.41 29.78
C VAL A 29 -16.76 -3.78 28.62
N ARG A 30 -17.85 -3.10 28.95
CA ARG A 30 -18.61 -2.24 28.04
C ARG A 30 -18.26 -0.79 28.36
N VAL A 31 -17.73 -0.06 27.38
CA VAL A 31 -17.12 1.26 27.57
C VAL A 31 -17.98 2.34 26.89
N GLY A 32 -18.31 3.36 27.65
CA GLY A 32 -19.10 4.50 27.18
C GLY A 32 -20.60 4.21 27.11
N GLU A 33 -21.38 5.24 26.79
CA GLU A 33 -22.83 5.13 26.54
C GLU A 33 -23.13 4.22 25.35
N LEU A 34 -22.20 4.16 24.39
CA LEU A 34 -22.28 3.28 23.21
C LEU A 34 -22.00 1.80 23.54
N GLY A 35 -21.52 1.49 24.75
CA GLY A 35 -21.27 0.12 25.18
C GLY A 35 -20.20 -0.61 24.35
N LEU A 36 -19.14 0.10 23.94
CA LEU A 36 -18.06 -0.46 23.12
C LEU A 36 -17.36 -1.60 23.86
N ILE A 37 -16.96 -2.64 23.13
CA ILE A 37 -16.26 -3.77 23.74
C ILE A 37 -14.81 -3.41 24.00
N GLY A 38 -14.38 -3.56 25.25
CA GLY A 38 -12.98 -3.44 25.65
C GLY A 38 -12.56 -4.55 26.61
N GLU A 39 -11.26 -4.63 26.84
CA GLU A 39 -10.65 -5.58 27.76
C GLU A 39 -9.73 -4.85 28.74
N ILE A 40 -9.82 -5.17 30.03
CA ILE A 40 -8.91 -4.64 31.04
C ILE A 40 -7.52 -5.23 30.82
N ILE A 41 -6.51 -4.36 30.60
CA ILE A 41 -5.09 -4.71 30.37
C ILE A 41 -4.15 -4.29 31.51
N ARG A 42 -4.61 -3.44 32.44
CA ARG A 42 -3.89 -3.13 33.69
C ARG A 42 -4.87 -2.69 34.78
N LEU A 43 -4.53 -2.97 36.03
CA LEU A 43 -5.25 -2.49 37.22
C LEU A 43 -4.28 -1.74 38.14
N GLU A 44 -4.67 -0.55 38.60
CA GLU A 44 -3.88 0.29 39.51
C GLU A 44 -4.78 0.91 40.59
N GLY A 45 -4.78 0.32 41.78
CA GLY A 45 -5.71 0.71 42.84
C GLY A 45 -7.15 0.55 42.38
N ASP A 46 -7.91 1.65 42.36
CA ASP A 46 -9.31 1.67 41.92
C ASP A 46 -9.47 1.97 40.41
N LYS A 47 -8.36 2.16 39.68
CA LYS A 47 -8.36 2.44 38.23
C LYS A 47 -8.11 1.19 37.41
N ALA A 48 -8.82 1.09 36.29
CA ALA A 48 -8.61 0.09 35.24
C ALA A 48 -8.16 0.76 33.94
N VAL A 49 -7.09 0.23 33.34
CA VAL A 49 -6.67 0.58 31.98
C VAL A 49 -7.25 -0.46 31.03
N ILE A 50 -8.00 0.01 30.04
CA ILE A 50 -8.84 -0.78 29.16
C ILE A 50 -8.37 -0.56 27.72
N GLN A 51 -8.13 -1.66 27.00
CA GLN A 51 -7.94 -1.66 25.56
C GLN A 51 -9.32 -1.82 24.90
N VAL A 52 -9.80 -0.79 24.21
CA VAL A 52 -11.06 -0.86 23.46
C VAL A 52 -10.78 -1.46 22.07
N TYR A 53 -11.62 -2.38 21.61
CA TYR A 53 -11.48 -3.06 20.32
C TYR A 53 -12.28 -2.40 19.18
N GLU A 54 -12.95 -1.29 19.48
CA GLU A 54 -13.73 -0.48 18.56
C GLU A 54 -13.22 0.97 18.57
N GLU A 55 -13.61 1.77 17.57
CA GLU A 55 -13.24 3.18 17.47
C GLU A 55 -13.82 4.02 18.63
N THR A 56 -12.95 4.68 19.40
CA THR A 56 -13.29 5.42 20.62
C THR A 56 -13.66 6.88 20.36
N ALA A 57 -13.60 7.36 19.11
CA ALA A 57 -13.97 8.72 18.76
C ALA A 57 -15.35 9.12 19.32
N GLY A 58 -15.41 10.23 20.07
CA GLY A 58 -16.66 10.73 20.64
C GLY A 58 -17.03 10.17 22.01
N ILE A 59 -16.29 9.19 22.56
CA ILE A 59 -16.36 8.85 23.98
C ILE A 59 -15.68 9.97 24.78
N LYS A 60 -16.31 10.38 25.90
CA LYS A 60 -15.78 11.41 26.80
C LYS A 60 -15.58 10.90 28.24
N PRO A 61 -14.70 11.55 29.03
CA PRO A 61 -14.66 11.35 30.47
C PRO A 61 -16.02 11.58 31.13
N GLY A 62 -16.33 10.76 32.13
CA GLY A 62 -17.60 10.73 32.86
C GLY A 62 -18.58 9.65 32.41
N GLU A 63 -18.42 9.10 31.19
CA GLU A 63 -19.27 8.01 30.70
C GLU A 63 -19.03 6.68 31.46
N PRO A 64 -20.02 5.75 31.49
CA PRO A 64 -19.93 4.53 32.28
C PRO A 64 -18.98 3.49 31.66
N VAL A 65 -18.41 2.66 32.54
CA VAL A 65 -17.74 1.41 32.17
C VAL A 65 -18.33 0.26 32.97
N ILE A 66 -18.87 -0.75 32.29
CA ILE A 66 -19.57 -1.87 32.92
C ILE A 66 -18.78 -3.16 32.76
N GLY A 67 -18.39 -3.77 33.88
CA GLY A 67 -17.76 -5.09 33.90
C GLY A 67 -18.72 -6.21 33.51
N THR A 68 -18.26 -7.16 32.69
CA THR A 68 -19.03 -8.36 32.33
C THR A 68 -18.78 -9.53 33.28
N GLY A 69 -17.74 -9.45 34.12
CA GLY A 69 -17.30 -10.53 35.00
C GLY A 69 -16.62 -11.71 34.29
N ALA A 70 -16.49 -11.67 32.97
CA ALA A 70 -15.95 -12.75 32.15
C ALA A 70 -14.80 -12.26 31.26
N SER A 71 -13.86 -13.16 30.97
CA SER A 71 -12.82 -12.90 29.97
C SER A 71 -13.37 -13.03 28.55
N LEU A 72 -12.65 -12.47 27.57
CA LEU A 72 -13.00 -12.59 26.17
C LEU A 72 -13.08 -14.07 25.79
N SER A 73 -14.27 -14.48 25.37
CA SER A 73 -14.61 -15.88 25.14
C SER A 73 -15.34 -16.02 23.82
N VAL A 74 -15.06 -17.12 23.13
CA VAL A 74 -15.71 -17.47 21.86
C VAL A 74 -16.71 -18.60 22.06
N GLU A 75 -17.76 -18.62 21.26
CA GLU A 75 -18.71 -19.71 21.14
C GLU A 75 -18.21 -20.73 20.12
N LEU A 76 -18.22 -22.00 20.51
CA LEU A 76 -17.74 -23.13 19.71
C LEU A 76 -18.90 -24.13 19.57
N GLY A 77 -19.48 -24.24 18.39
CA GLY A 77 -20.59 -25.14 18.09
C GLY A 77 -21.05 -25.03 16.63
N PRO A 78 -22.13 -25.75 16.25
CA PRO A 78 -22.66 -25.74 14.88
C PRO A 78 -23.04 -24.33 14.39
N GLY A 79 -22.62 -23.99 13.17
CA GLY A 79 -22.80 -22.69 12.52
C GLY A 79 -21.53 -21.83 12.45
N LEU A 80 -20.46 -22.28 13.11
CA LEU A 80 -19.17 -21.61 13.12
C LEU A 80 -18.48 -21.67 11.74
N LEU A 81 -18.54 -22.80 11.04
CA LEU A 81 -17.82 -23.03 9.79
C LEU A 81 -18.43 -22.29 8.59
N THR A 82 -19.71 -21.92 8.68
CA THR A 82 -20.46 -21.27 7.60
C THR A 82 -20.52 -19.75 7.73
N SER A 83 -19.88 -19.17 8.75
CA SER A 83 -20.03 -17.77 9.13
C SER A 83 -18.73 -16.99 9.00
N ILE A 84 -18.81 -15.70 8.68
CA ILE A 84 -17.67 -14.77 8.66
C ILE A 84 -17.76 -13.85 9.87
N TYR A 85 -16.68 -13.74 10.63
CA TYR A 85 -16.62 -13.02 11.90
C TYR A 85 -15.65 -11.84 11.87
N ASP A 86 -15.88 -10.85 12.72
CA ASP A 86 -14.88 -9.85 13.08
C ASP A 86 -13.88 -10.37 14.15
N GLY A 87 -12.98 -9.49 14.61
CA GLY A 87 -11.94 -9.85 15.59
C GLY A 87 -12.43 -10.27 16.97
N ILE A 88 -13.72 -10.12 17.28
CA ILE A 88 -14.33 -10.50 18.57
C ILE A 88 -15.52 -11.46 18.40
N GLN A 89 -15.56 -12.17 17.26
CA GLN A 89 -16.56 -13.19 16.93
C GLN A 89 -18.00 -12.67 16.73
N ARG A 90 -18.18 -11.44 16.24
CA ARG A 90 -19.50 -10.97 15.77
C ARG A 90 -19.69 -11.32 14.28
N PRO A 91 -20.80 -11.94 13.88
CA PRO A 91 -21.03 -12.34 12.49
C PRO A 91 -21.26 -11.12 11.59
N LEU A 92 -20.39 -10.93 10.60
CA LEU A 92 -20.37 -9.74 9.73
C LEU A 92 -21.65 -9.56 8.92
N GLU A 93 -22.29 -10.66 8.51
CA GLU A 93 -23.53 -10.61 7.73
C GLU A 93 -24.69 -10.04 8.57
N ILE A 94 -24.79 -10.42 9.84
CA ILE A 94 -25.78 -9.87 10.78
C ILE A 94 -25.46 -8.39 11.04
N LEU A 95 -24.20 -8.05 11.29
CA LEU A 95 -23.81 -6.65 11.50
C LEU A 95 -24.12 -5.77 10.28
N ARG A 96 -23.87 -6.28 9.07
CA ARG A 96 -24.22 -5.61 7.81
C ARG A 96 -25.72 -5.38 7.68
N SER A 97 -26.54 -6.36 8.05
CA SER A 97 -28.00 -6.18 8.03
C SER A 97 -28.51 -5.07 8.96
N GLN A 98 -27.79 -4.80 10.06
CA GLN A 98 -28.14 -3.78 11.04
C GLN A 98 -27.59 -2.38 10.69
N SER A 99 -26.42 -2.30 10.05
CA SER A 99 -25.67 -1.03 9.87
C SER A 99 -25.30 -0.67 8.43
N GLY A 100 -25.66 -1.50 7.45
CA GLY A 100 -25.34 -1.29 6.04
C GLY A 100 -23.91 -1.72 5.71
N ASP A 101 -23.31 -1.10 4.68
CA ASP A 101 -22.01 -1.53 4.15
C ASP A 101 -20.80 -1.14 5.02
N PHE A 102 -21.01 -0.35 6.08
CA PHE A 102 -19.97 0.04 7.05
C PHE A 102 -20.29 -0.53 8.42
N ILE A 103 -19.25 -0.90 9.19
CA ILE A 103 -19.43 -1.44 10.55
C ILE A 103 -19.80 -0.30 11.50
N GLY A 104 -21.05 -0.30 11.97
CA GLY A 104 -21.49 0.60 13.04
C GLY A 104 -20.86 0.26 14.40
N ARG A 105 -20.72 1.26 15.27
CA ARG A 105 -20.12 1.13 16.60
C ARG A 105 -21.14 0.67 17.64
N GLY A 106 -20.72 -0.13 18.62
CA GLY A 106 -21.58 -0.55 19.73
C GLY A 106 -22.62 -1.61 19.34
N LEU A 107 -22.53 -2.15 18.11
CA LEU A 107 -23.43 -3.20 17.66
C LEU A 107 -23.09 -4.53 18.35
N THR A 108 -24.14 -5.28 18.67
CA THR A 108 -24.03 -6.60 19.29
C THR A 108 -24.84 -7.61 18.49
N ALA A 109 -24.26 -8.79 18.32
CA ALA A 109 -24.90 -9.93 17.68
C ALA A 109 -24.36 -11.21 18.35
N PRO A 110 -25.20 -12.22 18.62
CA PRO A 110 -24.73 -13.54 19.03
C PRO A 110 -23.78 -14.13 17.98
N ALA A 111 -22.74 -14.85 18.42
CA ALA A 111 -21.76 -15.45 17.52
C ALA A 111 -22.38 -16.57 16.65
N LEU A 112 -23.26 -17.38 17.24
CA LEU A 112 -23.98 -18.44 16.53
C LEU A 112 -25.47 -18.11 16.49
N SER A 113 -26.14 -18.49 15.39
CA SER A 113 -27.59 -18.31 15.24
C SER A 113 -28.32 -19.12 16.30
N ARG A 114 -29.20 -18.45 17.06
CA ARG A 114 -30.03 -19.09 18.09
C ARG A 114 -31.28 -19.76 17.54
N ASP A 115 -31.75 -19.29 16.38
CA ASP A 115 -32.99 -19.76 15.77
C ASP A 115 -32.78 -20.94 14.80
N LYS A 116 -31.55 -21.13 14.31
CA LYS A 116 -31.24 -22.20 13.36
C LYS A 116 -31.27 -23.55 14.07
N LYS A 117 -32.07 -24.48 13.51
CA LYS A 117 -32.10 -25.88 13.92
C LYS A 117 -31.05 -26.70 13.18
N TRP A 118 -30.52 -27.69 13.88
CA TRP A 118 -29.50 -28.61 13.45
C TRP A 118 -29.94 -30.04 13.76
N HIS A 119 -29.73 -30.94 12.79
CA HIS A 119 -30.03 -32.35 12.96
C HIS A 119 -28.95 -33.00 13.83
N PHE A 120 -29.31 -33.35 15.07
CA PHE A 120 -28.42 -33.97 16.04
C PHE A 120 -28.64 -35.48 16.08
N THR A 121 -27.56 -36.24 15.93
CA THR A 121 -27.56 -37.70 16.10
C THR A 121 -26.75 -38.08 17.34
N PRO A 122 -27.38 -38.63 18.41
CA PRO A 122 -26.67 -39.03 19.63
C PRO A 122 -25.73 -40.22 19.38
N LYS A 123 -24.60 -40.25 20.09
CA LYS A 123 -23.58 -41.31 20.04
C LYS A 123 -23.32 -42.00 21.39
N VAL A 124 -23.97 -41.55 22.45
CA VAL A 124 -23.92 -42.13 23.80
C VAL A 124 -25.33 -42.44 24.30
N LYS A 125 -25.43 -43.20 25.39
CA LYS A 125 -26.70 -43.59 26.02
C LYS A 125 -26.72 -43.14 27.49
N VAL A 126 -27.92 -43.09 28.05
CA VAL A 126 -28.10 -42.89 29.50
C VAL A 126 -27.38 -44.00 30.26
N GLY A 127 -26.62 -43.63 31.28
CA GLY A 127 -25.74 -44.51 32.07
C GLY A 127 -24.28 -44.53 31.63
N ASP A 128 -23.94 -43.96 30.47
CA ASP A 128 -22.55 -43.90 30.01
C ASP A 128 -21.74 -42.92 30.87
N LYS A 129 -20.52 -43.32 31.24
CA LYS A 129 -19.56 -42.45 31.92
C LYS A 129 -18.78 -41.65 30.88
N VAL A 130 -18.70 -40.35 31.07
CA VAL A 130 -18.07 -39.41 30.13
C VAL A 130 -17.14 -38.44 30.85
N VAL A 131 -16.13 -37.99 30.12
CA VAL A 131 -15.19 -36.94 30.56
C VAL A 131 -15.05 -35.86 29.49
N GLY A 132 -14.49 -34.71 29.88
CA GLY A 132 -14.23 -33.60 28.98
C GLY A 132 -13.49 -34.02 27.70
N GLY A 133 -14.09 -33.71 26.55
CA GLY A 133 -13.60 -34.09 25.22
C GLY A 133 -14.27 -35.32 24.60
N ASP A 134 -15.04 -36.10 25.37
CA ASP A 134 -15.80 -37.22 24.82
C ASP A 134 -16.92 -36.74 23.91
N VAL A 135 -17.15 -37.46 22.81
CA VAL A 135 -18.17 -37.12 21.80
C VAL A 135 -19.51 -37.74 22.21
N ILE A 136 -20.51 -36.90 22.44
CA ILE A 136 -21.87 -37.33 22.82
C ILE A 136 -22.84 -37.38 21.65
N GLY A 137 -22.51 -36.71 20.54
CA GLY A 137 -23.31 -36.72 19.33
C GLY A 137 -22.63 -35.97 18.19
N VAL A 138 -23.28 -35.96 17.04
CA VAL A 138 -22.79 -35.30 15.82
C VAL A 138 -23.89 -34.52 15.13
N VAL A 139 -23.48 -33.48 14.40
CA VAL A 139 -24.33 -32.64 13.55
C VAL A 139 -23.66 -32.48 12.19
N PRO A 140 -24.35 -32.74 11.06
CA PRO A 140 -23.81 -32.46 9.74
C PRO A 140 -23.84 -30.94 9.47
N GLU A 141 -22.73 -30.24 9.77
CA GLU A 141 -22.67 -28.78 9.61
C GLU A 141 -22.54 -28.35 8.14
N THR A 142 -21.82 -29.14 7.35
CA THR A 142 -21.70 -28.97 5.89
C THR A 142 -21.88 -30.33 5.22
N SER A 143 -21.94 -30.36 3.88
CA SER A 143 -22.04 -31.62 3.13
C SER A 143 -20.82 -32.54 3.27
N ILE A 144 -19.70 -32.06 3.83
CA ILE A 144 -18.44 -32.80 3.95
C ILE A 144 -18.03 -32.98 5.41
N ILE A 145 -18.43 -32.08 6.30
CA ILE A 145 -17.94 -32.00 7.68
C ILE A 145 -19.07 -32.31 8.66
N GLU A 146 -18.87 -33.38 9.44
CA GLU A 146 -19.64 -33.67 10.65
C GLU A 146 -19.01 -32.93 11.84
N HIS A 147 -19.79 -32.06 12.47
CA HIS A 147 -19.44 -31.37 13.69
C HIS A 147 -19.67 -32.30 14.89
N LYS A 148 -18.62 -32.58 15.65
CA LYS A 148 -18.70 -33.44 16.84
C LYS A 148 -19.09 -32.62 18.05
N ILE A 149 -20.19 -32.98 18.71
CA ILE A 149 -20.61 -32.39 19.96
C ILE A 149 -19.92 -33.11 21.11
N MET A 150 -19.11 -32.37 21.87
CA MET A 150 -18.23 -32.93 22.90
C MET A 150 -18.58 -32.39 24.28
N ILE A 151 -18.36 -33.21 25.32
CA ILE A 151 -18.41 -32.76 26.71
C ILE A 151 -17.41 -31.61 26.92
N PRO A 152 -17.84 -30.45 27.44
CA PRO A 152 -16.95 -29.34 27.75
C PRO A 152 -15.81 -29.76 28.69
N PRO A 153 -14.59 -29.21 28.52
CA PRO A 153 -13.50 -29.50 29.43
C PRO A 153 -13.82 -29.12 30.88
N GLY A 154 -13.48 -29.99 31.83
CA GLY A 154 -13.76 -29.80 33.25
C GLY A 154 -15.04 -30.48 33.74
N ILE A 155 -15.88 -30.99 32.83
CA ILE A 155 -17.06 -31.79 33.18
C ILE A 155 -16.69 -33.28 33.08
N GLU A 156 -17.03 -34.02 34.14
CA GLU A 156 -16.95 -35.49 34.18
C GLU A 156 -18.15 -36.03 34.94
N GLY A 157 -18.61 -37.23 34.60
CA GLY A 157 -19.75 -37.83 35.27
C GLY A 157 -20.48 -38.88 34.44
N GLU A 158 -21.73 -39.10 34.78
CA GLU A 158 -22.61 -40.08 34.12
C GLU A 158 -23.73 -39.35 33.36
N ILE A 159 -24.01 -39.77 32.12
CA ILE A 159 -25.14 -39.28 31.33
C ILE A 159 -26.44 -39.72 32.00
N ILE A 160 -27.22 -38.78 32.53
CA ILE A 160 -28.54 -39.06 33.13
C ILE A 160 -29.68 -38.80 32.15
N GLU A 161 -29.44 -37.95 31.15
CA GLU A 161 -30.42 -37.59 30.13
C GLU A 161 -29.68 -37.28 28.83
N ILE A 162 -30.21 -37.75 27.69
CA ILE A 162 -29.77 -37.38 26.35
C ILE A 162 -30.98 -37.34 25.42
N VAL A 163 -31.06 -36.31 24.59
CA VAL A 163 -32.16 -36.16 23.62
C VAL A 163 -32.05 -37.21 22.50
N GLY A 164 -33.19 -37.60 21.95
CA GLY A 164 -33.25 -38.47 20.79
C GLY A 164 -32.74 -37.78 19.53
N GLU A 165 -32.51 -38.55 18.47
CA GLU A 165 -32.17 -37.99 17.15
C GLU A 165 -33.28 -37.05 16.65
N GLY A 166 -32.91 -35.87 16.16
CA GLY A 166 -33.88 -34.86 15.75
C GLY A 166 -33.28 -33.47 15.54
N ASP A 167 -34.15 -32.50 15.24
CA ASP A 167 -33.75 -31.12 14.93
C ASP A 167 -33.86 -30.21 16.15
N TYR A 168 -32.73 -29.73 16.63
CA TYR A 168 -32.62 -28.87 17.80
C TYR A 168 -31.87 -27.58 17.47
N THR A 169 -32.19 -26.51 18.17
CA THR A 169 -31.41 -25.28 18.22
C THR A 169 -30.21 -25.46 19.15
N ILE A 170 -29.21 -24.60 19.00
CA ILE A 170 -28.03 -24.63 19.88
C ILE A 170 -28.33 -24.22 21.33
N GLU A 171 -29.47 -23.59 21.60
CA GLU A 171 -29.88 -23.19 22.96
C GLU A 171 -30.53 -24.33 23.74
N GLU A 172 -31.04 -25.35 23.06
CA GLU A 172 -31.66 -26.51 23.68
C GLU A 172 -30.61 -27.40 24.37
N VAL A 173 -30.97 -27.91 25.54
CA VAL A 173 -30.15 -28.85 26.31
C VAL A 173 -30.25 -30.22 25.63
N ILE A 174 -29.12 -30.73 25.16
CA ILE A 174 -29.03 -32.01 24.45
C ILE A 174 -28.66 -33.18 25.36
N ALA A 175 -28.01 -32.90 26.50
CA ALA A 175 -27.67 -33.92 27.49
C ALA A 175 -27.53 -33.31 28.89
N LYS A 176 -27.70 -34.14 29.92
CA LYS A 176 -27.39 -33.79 31.30
C LYS A 176 -26.39 -34.79 31.87
N VAL A 177 -25.36 -34.27 32.53
CA VAL A 177 -24.28 -35.06 33.14
C VAL A 177 -24.35 -34.90 34.64
N LYS A 178 -24.43 -36.00 35.38
CA LYS A 178 -24.34 -36.00 36.83
C LYS A 178 -22.89 -36.17 37.26
N ALA A 179 -22.32 -35.11 37.83
CA ALA A 179 -20.95 -35.12 38.33
C ALA A 179 -20.81 -36.02 39.59
N PRO A 180 -19.59 -36.48 39.92
CA PRO A 180 -19.34 -37.22 41.16
C PRO A 180 -19.72 -36.45 42.42
N SER A 181 -19.71 -35.11 42.38
CA SER A 181 -20.16 -34.22 43.46
C SER A 181 -21.68 -34.27 43.69
N GLY A 182 -22.44 -34.84 42.76
CA GLY A 182 -23.91 -34.84 42.75
C GLY A 182 -24.53 -33.67 41.98
N GLU A 183 -23.74 -32.71 41.53
CA GLU A 183 -24.18 -31.59 40.68
C GLU A 183 -24.59 -32.08 39.29
N ILE A 184 -25.61 -31.45 38.69
CA ILE A 184 -26.11 -31.79 37.36
C ILE A 184 -25.71 -30.66 36.40
N GLU A 185 -24.92 -31.01 35.40
CA GLU A 185 -24.44 -30.10 34.37
C GLU A 185 -25.26 -30.27 33.09
N GLU A 186 -25.80 -29.16 32.57
CA GLU A 186 -26.55 -29.13 31.32
C GLU A 186 -25.63 -28.89 30.13
N ILE A 187 -25.72 -29.78 29.13
CA ILE A 187 -24.90 -29.73 27.93
C ILE A 187 -25.75 -29.27 26.76
N LYS A 188 -25.26 -28.22 26.08
CA LYS A 188 -25.81 -27.70 24.83
C LYS A 188 -24.92 -28.09 23.64
N MET A 189 -25.39 -27.82 22.42
CA MET A 189 -24.58 -28.06 21.21
C MET A 189 -23.39 -27.10 21.03
N TYR A 190 -23.28 -26.06 21.86
CA TYR A 190 -22.16 -25.13 21.84
C TYR A 190 -21.59 -24.91 23.25
N GLN A 191 -20.32 -24.52 23.29
CA GLN A 191 -19.63 -24.17 24.52
C GLN A 191 -18.95 -22.80 24.40
N ARG A 192 -18.76 -22.10 25.52
CA ARG A 192 -17.97 -20.86 25.56
C ARG A 192 -16.57 -21.17 26.07
N TRP A 193 -15.55 -20.65 25.38
CA TRP A 193 -14.16 -20.87 25.76
C TRP A 193 -13.34 -19.57 25.78
N PRO A 194 -12.65 -19.24 26.88
CA PRO A 194 -11.78 -18.06 26.94
C PRO A 194 -10.63 -18.14 25.94
N VAL A 195 -10.46 -17.13 25.09
CA VAL A 195 -9.46 -17.15 24.00
C VAL A 195 -8.01 -17.13 24.49
N ARG A 196 -7.79 -16.61 25.71
CA ARG A 196 -6.47 -16.57 26.36
C ARG A 196 -6.10 -17.87 27.06
N MET A 197 -7.05 -18.80 27.21
CA MET A 197 -6.82 -20.10 27.82
C MET A 197 -6.70 -21.14 26.71
N LYS A 198 -5.53 -21.81 26.62
CA LYS A 198 -5.36 -22.91 25.67
C LYS A 198 -6.34 -24.03 26.01
N ARG A 199 -7.01 -24.60 25.01
CA ARG A 199 -7.85 -25.80 25.22
C ARG A 199 -6.97 -26.97 25.68
N PRO A 200 -7.42 -27.77 26.67
CA PRO A 200 -6.63 -28.87 27.20
C PRO A 200 -6.49 -30.01 26.18
N TYR A 201 -5.43 -30.79 26.34
CA TYR A 201 -5.15 -31.99 25.56
C TYR A 201 -4.49 -33.04 26.46
N LYS A 202 -4.64 -34.33 26.13
CA LYS A 202 -4.10 -35.43 26.95
C LYS A 202 -2.57 -35.52 26.88
N GLN A 203 -2.02 -35.52 25.67
CA GLN A 203 -0.58 -35.55 25.44
C GLN A 203 -0.25 -34.87 24.10
N LYS A 204 0.95 -34.27 24.01
CA LYS A 204 1.47 -33.72 22.77
C LYS A 204 2.32 -34.77 22.07
N LEU A 205 1.93 -35.16 20.86
CA LEU A 205 2.66 -36.13 20.05
C LEU A 205 3.71 -35.44 19.16
N PRO A 206 4.84 -36.10 18.85
CA PRO A 206 5.77 -35.61 17.85
C PRO A 206 5.10 -35.57 16.46
N PRO A 207 5.30 -34.51 15.66
CA PRO A 207 4.69 -34.40 14.33
C PRO A 207 5.52 -35.19 13.30
N GLU A 208 5.06 -36.40 12.95
CA GLU A 208 5.79 -37.32 12.05
C GLU A 208 5.21 -37.37 10.62
N VAL A 209 3.94 -36.99 10.46
CA VAL A 209 3.24 -37.07 9.15
C VAL A 209 3.51 -35.80 8.35
N PRO A 210 4.04 -35.84 7.11
CA PRO A 210 4.24 -34.65 6.30
C PRO A 210 2.91 -33.98 5.90
N LEU A 211 2.90 -32.64 5.91
CA LEU A 211 1.85 -31.81 5.36
C LEU A 211 2.17 -31.57 3.87
N VAL A 212 1.45 -32.28 2.99
CA VAL A 212 1.60 -32.12 1.53
C VAL A 212 0.92 -30.81 1.11
N THR A 213 1.72 -29.83 0.70
CA THR A 213 1.22 -28.50 0.30
C THR A 213 0.93 -28.40 -1.19
N GLY A 214 1.49 -29.31 -2.00
CA GLY A 214 1.46 -29.27 -3.46
C GLY A 214 2.51 -28.32 -4.07
N GLN A 215 3.29 -27.62 -3.24
CA GLN A 215 4.36 -26.73 -3.70
C GLN A 215 5.70 -27.45 -3.64
N ARG A 216 6.30 -27.72 -4.81
CA ARG A 216 7.58 -28.48 -4.92
C ARG A 216 8.68 -27.95 -4.01
N THR A 217 8.85 -26.63 -3.91
CA THR A 217 9.89 -26.05 -3.07
C THR A 217 9.68 -26.36 -1.58
N ILE A 218 8.43 -26.26 -1.10
CA ILE A 218 8.09 -26.57 0.29
C ILE A 218 8.17 -28.08 0.51
N ASP A 219 7.48 -28.86 -0.31
CA ASP A 219 7.36 -30.30 -0.11
C ASP A 219 8.70 -31.04 -0.26
N THR A 220 9.63 -30.55 -1.10
CA THR A 220 10.94 -31.19 -1.32
C THR A 220 12.05 -30.66 -0.41
N PHE A 221 12.15 -29.34 -0.21
CA PHE A 221 13.32 -28.74 0.47
C PHE A 221 13.01 -28.20 1.86
N PHE A 222 11.76 -27.82 2.13
CA PHE A 222 11.35 -27.18 3.38
C PHE A 222 10.10 -27.85 3.96
N SER A 223 10.09 -29.18 3.94
CA SER A 223 8.93 -30.00 4.27
C SER A 223 8.43 -29.70 5.68
N GLN A 224 7.13 -29.53 5.82
CA GLN A 224 6.47 -29.32 7.11
C GLN A 224 5.72 -30.57 7.51
N ALA A 225 5.73 -30.92 8.80
CA ALA A 225 4.89 -31.98 9.34
C ALA A 225 3.52 -31.43 9.80
N LYS A 226 2.46 -32.23 9.76
CA LYS A 226 1.13 -31.90 10.30
C LYS A 226 1.25 -31.68 11.81
N GLY A 227 0.87 -30.49 12.27
CA GLY A 227 1.09 -30.05 13.66
C GLY A 227 2.42 -29.32 13.88
N GLY A 228 3.26 -29.20 12.85
CA GLY A 228 4.46 -28.36 12.85
C GLY A 228 4.14 -26.87 12.83
N THR A 229 5.15 -26.05 13.14
CA THR A 229 5.07 -24.59 13.10
C THR A 229 6.09 -24.09 12.09
N ALA A 230 5.61 -23.42 11.04
CA ALA A 230 6.47 -22.74 10.07
C ALA A 230 6.37 -21.23 10.27
N ALA A 231 7.52 -20.55 10.25
CA ALA A 231 7.56 -19.11 10.07
C ALA A 231 8.05 -18.83 8.65
N ILE A 232 7.33 -17.97 7.93
CA ILE A 232 7.77 -17.44 6.64
C ILE A 232 8.07 -15.95 6.87
N PRO A 233 9.24 -15.61 7.44
CA PRO A 233 9.61 -14.22 7.61
C PRO A 233 9.87 -13.61 6.24
N GLY A 234 9.36 -12.41 6.04
CA GLY A 234 9.67 -11.58 4.89
C GLY A 234 9.82 -10.14 5.35
N PRO A 235 10.76 -9.37 4.78
CA PRO A 235 10.80 -7.93 5.03
C PRO A 235 9.50 -7.29 4.56
N PHE A 236 9.13 -6.15 5.14
CA PHE A 236 8.02 -5.34 4.64
C PHE A 236 8.25 -5.05 3.15
N GLY A 237 7.26 -5.39 2.32
CA GLY A 237 7.37 -5.26 0.86
C GLY A 237 8.47 -6.15 0.29
N SER A 238 8.19 -7.45 0.18
CA SER A 238 9.01 -8.54 -0.39
C SER A 238 9.69 -8.26 -1.75
N GLY A 239 10.59 -7.27 -1.75
CA GLY A 239 11.46 -6.79 -2.80
C GLY A 239 10.86 -5.79 -3.79
N LYS A 240 10.97 -4.47 -3.55
CA LYS A 240 11.03 -3.43 -4.62
C LYS A 240 11.92 -2.21 -4.29
N CYS A 241 13.17 -2.39 -3.85
CA CYS A 241 14.12 -1.26 -3.81
C CYS A 241 14.74 -1.04 -5.19
N VAL A 242 14.78 0.22 -5.62
CA VAL A 242 15.54 0.67 -6.80
C VAL A 242 16.72 1.51 -6.34
N ASP A 243 17.73 1.67 -7.20
CA ASP A 243 18.84 2.56 -6.91
C ASP A 243 18.37 4.00 -6.66
N GLY A 244 19.04 4.73 -5.75
CA GLY A 244 18.65 6.09 -5.37
C GLY A 244 18.61 7.08 -6.54
N ASP A 245 19.38 6.85 -7.60
CA ASP A 245 19.37 7.66 -8.82
C ASP A 245 18.24 7.32 -9.79
N THR A 246 17.42 6.31 -9.49
CA THR A 246 16.25 5.93 -10.30
C THR A 246 15.22 7.04 -10.31
N LEU A 247 14.77 7.39 -11.51
CA LEU A 247 13.71 8.35 -11.74
C LEU A 247 12.35 7.68 -11.56
N ILE A 248 11.48 8.32 -10.79
CA ILE A 248 10.09 7.90 -10.60
C ILE A 248 9.16 9.05 -10.92
N PHE A 249 7.99 8.74 -11.46
CA PHE A 249 7.00 9.73 -11.82
C PHE A 249 6.00 9.91 -10.68
N THR A 250 5.87 11.16 -10.22
CA THR A 250 4.98 11.60 -9.15
C THR A 250 4.05 12.68 -9.67
N GLU A 251 2.87 12.83 -9.08
CA GLU A 251 1.94 13.90 -9.46
C GLU A 251 2.44 15.26 -8.96
N GLU A 252 2.96 15.30 -7.74
CA GLU A 252 3.32 16.54 -7.06
C GLU A 252 4.65 17.14 -7.55
N PHE A 253 5.60 16.30 -7.96
CA PHE A 253 6.96 16.72 -8.35
C PHE A 253 7.34 16.30 -9.78
N GLY A 254 6.43 15.65 -10.52
CA GLY A 254 6.76 15.04 -11.81
C GLY A 254 7.79 13.91 -11.68
N LEU A 255 8.65 13.78 -12.69
CA LEU A 255 9.79 12.87 -12.70
C LEU A 255 10.91 13.31 -11.74
N ILE A 256 11.03 12.67 -10.59
CA ILE A 256 12.03 12.97 -9.56
C ILE A 256 12.91 11.74 -9.28
N LYS A 257 14.17 11.96 -8.87
CA LYS A 257 15.01 10.86 -8.37
C LYS A 257 14.47 10.40 -7.03
N ILE A 258 14.33 9.08 -6.85
CA ILE A 258 13.77 8.53 -5.62
C ILE A 258 14.57 8.95 -4.36
N LYS A 259 15.89 9.15 -4.47
CA LYS A 259 16.71 9.66 -3.36
C LYS A 259 16.38 11.10 -2.97
N GLU A 260 16.05 11.96 -3.93
CA GLU A 260 15.71 13.36 -3.64
C GLU A 260 14.29 13.44 -3.08
N LEU A 261 13.38 12.60 -3.58
CA LEU A 261 12.07 12.43 -2.99
C LEU A 261 12.16 11.95 -1.54
N TYR A 262 13.01 10.95 -1.25
CA TYR A 262 13.23 10.49 0.12
C TYR A 262 13.71 11.63 1.02
N LYS A 263 14.74 12.39 0.60
CA LYS A 263 15.25 13.53 1.38
C LYS A 263 14.20 14.62 1.62
N GLU A 264 13.32 14.86 0.65
CA GLU A 264 12.26 15.87 0.78
C GLU A 264 11.28 15.53 1.90
N PHE A 265 11.03 14.25 2.14
CA PHE A 265 10.06 13.76 3.13
C PHE A 265 10.67 13.10 4.36
N ASP A 266 11.98 12.94 4.41
CA ASP A 266 12.67 12.35 5.55
C ASP A 266 12.39 13.16 6.82
N GLY A 267 11.78 12.51 7.83
CA GLY A 267 11.39 13.16 9.08
C GLY A 267 10.16 14.08 9.00
N LYS A 268 9.53 14.24 7.83
CA LYS A 268 8.25 14.97 7.68
C LYS A 268 7.05 14.04 7.91
N GLY A 269 6.96 13.55 9.14
CA GLY A 269 5.94 12.63 9.62
C GLY A 269 6.49 11.68 10.68
N ARG A 270 5.90 10.49 10.82
CA ARG A 270 6.36 9.53 11.84
C ARG A 270 7.54 8.72 11.29
N LYS A 271 8.75 9.12 11.67
CA LYS A 271 9.99 8.41 11.32
C LYS A 271 10.21 7.20 12.25
N THR A 272 10.55 6.07 11.65
CA THR A 272 10.99 4.85 12.35
C THR A 272 12.31 4.40 11.77
N VAL A 273 13.25 4.04 12.63
CA VAL A 273 14.58 3.58 12.25
C VAL A 273 14.76 2.16 12.79
N GLY A 274 14.88 1.19 11.90
CA GLY A 274 15.28 -0.18 12.20
C GLY A 274 16.79 -0.37 11.98
N GLU A 275 17.27 -1.61 12.16
CA GLU A 275 18.71 -1.92 12.07
C GLU A 275 19.30 -1.70 10.66
N ASN A 276 18.54 -1.95 9.59
CA ASN A 276 19.00 -1.86 8.20
C ASN A 276 18.08 -1.04 7.29
N GLU A 277 17.02 -0.48 7.84
CA GLU A 277 15.98 0.25 7.10
C GLU A 277 15.48 1.43 7.93
N GLU A 278 15.27 2.56 7.27
CA GLU A 278 14.60 3.73 7.84
C GLU A 278 13.39 4.07 6.96
N TRP A 279 12.27 4.41 7.59
CA TRP A 279 11.08 4.85 6.88
C TRP A 279 10.37 5.99 7.60
N THR A 280 9.71 6.84 6.82
CA THR A 280 8.86 7.91 7.33
C THR A 280 7.44 7.69 6.80
N GLU A 281 6.49 7.53 7.72
CA GLU A 281 5.06 7.60 7.42
C GLU A 281 4.69 9.07 7.18
N LEU A 282 4.18 9.36 5.98
CA LEU A 282 3.89 10.70 5.51
C LEU A 282 2.59 11.23 6.10
N GLU A 283 2.59 12.45 6.62
CA GLU A 283 1.36 13.14 7.07
C GLU A 283 0.37 13.36 5.91
N LYS A 284 0.92 13.61 4.71
CA LYS A 284 0.17 13.74 3.47
C LYS A 284 0.72 12.73 2.46
N PRO A 285 -0.10 11.78 1.97
CA PRO A 285 0.34 10.84 0.96
C PRO A 285 0.73 11.57 -0.34
N ILE A 286 1.74 11.05 -1.03
CA ILE A 286 2.14 11.49 -2.37
C ILE A 286 1.56 10.55 -3.41
N THR A 287 1.33 11.03 -4.63
CA THR A 287 0.73 10.23 -5.69
C THR A 287 1.80 9.76 -6.66
N VAL A 288 1.96 8.44 -6.75
CA VAL A 288 2.87 7.76 -7.67
C VAL A 288 2.08 6.96 -8.70
N TYR A 289 2.72 6.60 -9.80
CA TYR A 289 2.10 5.80 -10.86
C TYR A 289 2.55 4.34 -10.73
N GLY A 290 1.58 3.44 -10.52
CA GLY A 290 1.81 2.00 -10.47
C GLY A 290 1.09 1.26 -11.59
N TYR A 291 1.19 -0.07 -11.59
CA TYR A 291 0.56 -0.93 -12.57
C TYR A 291 -0.46 -1.85 -11.88
N LYS A 292 -1.70 -1.85 -12.36
CA LYS A 292 -2.79 -2.70 -11.86
C LYS A 292 -3.70 -3.11 -13.04
N ASP A 293 -4.01 -4.40 -13.15
CA ASP A 293 -4.97 -4.96 -14.12
C ASP A 293 -4.75 -4.50 -15.58
N GLY A 294 -3.51 -4.51 -16.06
CA GLY A 294 -3.20 -4.11 -17.45
C GLY A 294 -3.02 -2.60 -17.66
N LYS A 295 -3.26 -1.77 -16.63
CA LYS A 295 -3.28 -0.31 -16.73
C LYS A 295 -2.31 0.35 -15.77
N ILE A 296 -1.79 1.50 -16.17
CA ILE A 296 -1.08 2.40 -15.26
C ILE A 296 -2.13 3.15 -14.44
N VAL A 297 -2.02 3.11 -13.12
CA VAL A 297 -2.97 3.73 -12.18
C VAL A 297 -2.24 4.64 -11.20
N LYS A 298 -2.91 5.68 -10.73
CA LYS A 298 -2.43 6.52 -9.63
C LYS A 298 -2.55 5.76 -8.31
N ILE A 299 -1.49 5.76 -7.52
CA ILE A 299 -1.39 5.09 -6.22
C ILE A 299 -0.91 6.12 -5.20
N LYS A 300 -1.58 6.20 -4.05
CA LYS A 300 -1.14 7.03 -2.93
C LYS A 300 -0.05 6.29 -2.15
N ALA A 301 1.17 6.78 -2.21
CA ALA A 301 2.25 6.33 -1.35
C ALA A 301 2.17 7.05 0.00
N THR A 302 1.99 6.27 1.06
CA THR A 302 1.89 6.73 2.45
C THR A 302 3.22 6.71 3.18
N HIS A 303 4.23 6.06 2.62
CA HIS A 303 5.53 5.86 3.25
C HIS A 303 6.66 6.12 2.25
N VAL A 304 7.73 6.74 2.72
CA VAL A 304 9.04 6.74 2.05
C VAL A 304 10.00 5.91 2.88
N TYR A 305 10.81 5.07 2.24
CA TYR A 305 11.75 4.20 2.94
C TYR A 305 13.09 4.13 2.23
N LYS A 306 14.13 3.84 3.00
CA LYS A 306 15.50 3.64 2.54
C LYS A 306 16.07 2.43 3.28
N GLY A 307 16.56 1.46 2.51
CA GLY A 307 17.20 0.25 3.02
C GLY A 307 18.60 0.07 2.44
N TYR A 308 19.47 -0.62 3.18
CA TYR A 308 20.80 -0.98 2.70
C TYR A 308 20.77 -2.33 1.96
N SER A 309 21.53 -2.45 0.86
CA SER A 309 21.71 -3.72 0.16
C SER A 309 23.18 -3.94 -0.16
N SER A 310 23.68 -5.15 0.10
CA SER A 310 25.09 -5.52 -0.13
C SER A 310 25.46 -5.63 -1.60
N ARG A 311 24.48 -5.73 -2.51
CA ARG A 311 24.70 -5.81 -3.96
C ARG A 311 23.50 -5.27 -4.74
N MET A 312 23.76 -4.75 -5.93
CA MET A 312 22.75 -4.26 -6.87
C MET A 312 22.90 -4.98 -8.21
N ILE A 313 21.78 -5.22 -8.90
CA ILE A 313 21.74 -5.80 -10.24
C ILE A 313 21.40 -4.70 -11.23
N GLU A 314 22.25 -4.52 -12.24
CA GLU A 314 22.01 -3.61 -13.35
C GLU A 314 21.45 -4.39 -14.56
N ILE A 315 20.28 -3.97 -15.03
CA ILE A 315 19.61 -4.58 -16.17
C ILE A 315 19.64 -3.59 -17.33
N LYS A 316 20.21 -4.02 -18.46
CA LYS A 316 20.22 -3.27 -19.72
C LYS A 316 19.32 -3.97 -20.73
N THR A 317 18.31 -3.26 -21.22
CA THR A 317 17.40 -3.76 -22.26
C THR A 317 18.00 -3.57 -23.66
N ARG A 318 17.53 -4.34 -24.65
CA ARG A 318 17.87 -4.13 -26.07
C ARG A 318 17.52 -2.72 -26.56
N THR A 319 16.51 -2.08 -25.97
CA THR A 319 16.10 -0.71 -26.29
C THR A 319 17.00 0.37 -25.68
N GLY A 320 18.10 0.00 -25.03
CA GLY A 320 19.04 0.93 -24.41
C GLY A 320 18.66 1.37 -22.98
N ARG A 321 17.44 1.08 -22.51
CA ARG A 321 17.03 1.39 -21.12
C ARG A 321 17.86 0.61 -20.11
N ARG A 322 18.23 1.27 -19.01
CA ARG A 322 18.99 0.72 -17.89
C ARG A 322 18.22 0.93 -16.59
N ILE A 323 18.22 -0.07 -15.72
CA ILE A 323 17.68 0.05 -14.35
C ILE A 323 18.60 -0.69 -13.39
N LYS A 324 18.82 -0.12 -12.19
CA LYS A 324 19.56 -0.75 -11.10
C LYS A 324 18.61 -1.05 -9.96
N VAL A 325 18.55 -2.32 -9.56
CA VAL A 325 17.59 -2.81 -8.57
C VAL A 325 18.25 -3.77 -7.59
N THR A 326 17.64 -3.97 -6.43
CA THR A 326 18.09 -5.01 -5.51
C THR A 326 17.81 -6.41 -6.06
N PRO A 327 18.58 -7.45 -5.66
CA PRO A 327 18.39 -8.84 -6.11
C PRO A 327 16.96 -9.36 -6.03
N ILE A 328 16.24 -8.97 -4.97
CA ILE A 328 14.87 -9.40 -4.69
C ILE A 328 13.80 -8.58 -5.43
N HIS A 329 14.18 -7.48 -6.10
CA HIS A 329 13.23 -6.63 -6.82
C HIS A 329 12.54 -7.41 -7.93
N LYS A 330 11.20 -7.49 -7.88
CA LYS A 330 10.42 -8.20 -8.89
C LYS A 330 10.13 -7.33 -10.11
N LEU A 331 10.52 -7.82 -11.28
CA LEU A 331 10.19 -7.21 -12.57
C LEU A 331 9.12 -8.04 -13.27
N PHE A 332 8.20 -7.35 -13.95
CA PHE A 332 7.26 -8.02 -14.82
C PHE A 332 8.00 -8.58 -16.03
N THR A 333 7.90 -9.88 -16.24
CA THR A 333 8.40 -10.58 -17.42
C THR A 333 7.23 -11.09 -18.24
N GLY A 334 7.38 -11.06 -19.56
CA GLY A 334 6.31 -11.42 -20.48
C GLY A 334 6.62 -12.70 -21.25
N LYS A 335 5.71 -13.68 -21.22
CA LYS A 335 5.70 -14.81 -22.15
C LYS A 335 4.58 -14.59 -23.17
N VAL A 336 4.92 -14.63 -24.44
CA VAL A 336 3.93 -14.63 -25.52
C VAL A 336 3.36 -16.04 -25.60
N THR A 337 2.07 -16.17 -25.32
CA THR A 337 1.30 -17.42 -25.42
C THR A 337 0.32 -17.33 -26.59
N LYS A 338 -0.33 -18.44 -26.94
CA LYS A 338 -1.37 -18.44 -28.00
C LYS A 338 -2.54 -17.50 -27.66
N ASP A 339 -2.79 -17.27 -26.38
CA ASP A 339 -3.89 -16.44 -25.86
C ASP A 339 -3.47 -14.99 -25.55
N GLY A 340 -2.23 -14.60 -25.89
CA GLY A 340 -1.71 -13.23 -25.70
C GLY A 340 -0.47 -13.15 -24.80
N LEU A 341 -0.16 -11.93 -24.33
CA LEU A 341 0.98 -11.67 -23.45
C LEU A 341 0.62 -12.00 -22.00
N MET A 342 1.17 -13.10 -21.49
CA MET A 342 1.07 -13.46 -20.07
C MET A 342 2.22 -12.80 -19.31
N LEU A 343 1.87 -11.94 -18.35
CA LEU A 343 2.83 -11.29 -17.46
C LEU A 343 2.99 -12.10 -16.18
N GLY A 344 4.24 -12.37 -15.81
CA GLY A 344 4.63 -12.94 -14.52
C GLY A 344 5.62 -12.03 -13.82
N GLU A 345 5.78 -12.17 -12.51
CA GLU A 345 6.82 -11.46 -11.76
C GLU A 345 8.05 -12.37 -11.57
N VAL A 346 9.23 -11.86 -11.89
CA VAL A 346 10.50 -12.55 -11.67
C VAL A 346 11.44 -11.64 -10.89
N MET A 347 12.08 -12.16 -9.84
CA MET A 347 13.09 -11.43 -9.09
C MET A 347 14.30 -11.11 -9.99
N ALA A 348 14.89 -9.93 -9.81
CA ALA A 348 16.03 -9.48 -10.61
C ALA A 348 17.19 -10.48 -10.60
N MET A 349 17.44 -11.17 -9.48
CA MET A 349 18.49 -12.20 -9.37
C MET A 349 18.23 -13.48 -10.17
N HIS A 350 17.00 -13.68 -10.62
CA HIS A 350 16.62 -14.84 -11.44
C HIS A 350 16.48 -14.49 -12.93
N LEU A 351 16.66 -13.21 -13.30
CA LEU A 351 16.68 -12.81 -14.70
C LEU A 351 17.94 -13.30 -15.40
N LYS A 352 17.78 -13.77 -16.63
CA LYS A 352 18.85 -14.20 -17.52
C LYS A 352 18.93 -13.28 -18.73
N PRO A 353 20.12 -13.09 -19.33
CA PRO A 353 20.24 -12.43 -20.62
C PRO A 353 19.31 -13.08 -21.66
N GLY A 354 18.48 -12.26 -22.32
CA GLY A 354 17.45 -12.73 -23.26
C GLY A 354 16.03 -12.71 -22.70
N ASP A 355 15.85 -12.62 -21.37
CA ASP A 355 14.53 -12.48 -20.76
C ASP A 355 13.85 -11.17 -21.18
N ARG A 356 12.54 -11.25 -21.41
CA ARG A 356 11.72 -10.09 -21.79
C ARG A 356 11.12 -9.48 -20.54
N ILE A 357 11.51 -8.26 -20.22
CA ILE A 357 10.87 -7.44 -19.18
C ILE A 357 9.81 -6.53 -19.81
N ALA A 358 8.68 -6.39 -19.13
CA ALA A 358 7.63 -5.45 -19.51
C ALA A 358 8.06 -4.03 -19.11
N VAL A 359 7.90 -3.10 -20.04
CA VAL A 359 8.23 -1.69 -19.85
C VAL A 359 7.06 -0.86 -20.38
N ALA A 360 6.64 0.15 -19.62
CA ALA A 360 5.66 1.11 -20.11
C ALA A 360 6.20 1.79 -21.38
N LYS A 361 5.48 1.63 -22.50
CA LYS A 361 5.84 2.28 -23.78
C LYS A 361 5.54 3.79 -23.74
N LYS A 362 4.52 4.18 -22.97
CA LYS A 362 4.04 5.55 -22.78
C LYS A 362 3.53 5.70 -21.34
N ILE A 363 3.84 6.82 -20.71
CA ILE A 363 3.24 7.26 -19.45
C ILE A 363 2.58 8.59 -19.78
N ASP A 364 1.26 8.63 -19.80
CA ASP A 364 0.50 9.87 -20.00
C ASP A 364 0.44 10.60 -18.65
N GLY A 365 1.35 11.55 -18.46
CA GLY A 365 1.41 12.31 -17.22
C GLY A 365 2.53 13.32 -17.27
N GLY A 366 2.17 14.58 -17.14
CA GLY A 366 3.05 15.71 -16.94
C GLY A 366 2.12 16.90 -16.75
N GLU A 367 2.24 17.60 -15.63
CA GLU A 367 1.56 18.90 -15.46
C GLU A 367 2.47 19.99 -16.03
N TYR A 368 1.89 21.14 -16.41
CA TYR A 368 2.68 22.30 -16.81
C TYR A 368 3.59 22.71 -15.65
N VAL A 369 4.91 22.67 -15.88
CA VAL A 369 5.89 22.97 -14.83
C VAL A 369 5.91 24.46 -14.56
N LYS A 370 5.59 24.88 -13.33
CA LYS A 370 5.77 26.27 -12.90
C LYS A 370 7.25 26.63 -12.80
N LEU A 371 7.63 27.78 -13.34
CA LEU A 371 8.99 28.28 -13.36
C LEU A 371 9.24 29.23 -12.18
N THR A 372 9.98 28.78 -11.18
CA THR A 372 10.36 29.60 -10.02
C THR A 372 11.64 30.42 -10.30
N ILE A 373 11.60 31.30 -11.30
CA ILE A 373 12.76 32.12 -11.70
C ILE A 373 12.55 33.58 -11.30
N THR A 374 13.21 34.01 -10.22
CA THR A 374 13.24 35.41 -9.80
C THR A 374 14.35 36.16 -10.53
N LEU A 375 14.04 37.24 -11.25
CA LEU A 375 15.03 38.11 -11.90
C LEU A 375 15.18 39.43 -11.12
N ASP A 376 16.42 39.90 -10.91
CA ASP A 376 16.66 41.21 -10.31
C ASP A 376 16.58 42.30 -11.38
N LEU A 377 15.37 42.86 -11.57
CA LEU A 377 15.05 43.76 -12.68
C LEU A 377 15.32 45.25 -12.39
N ARG A 378 16.04 45.60 -11.32
CA ARG A 378 16.18 46.99 -10.80
C ARG A 378 16.67 48.05 -11.82
N ARG A 379 17.28 47.69 -12.96
CA ARG A 379 17.85 48.65 -13.94
C ARG A 379 17.65 48.30 -15.43
N SER A 380 16.76 47.38 -15.78
CA SER A 380 16.61 46.87 -17.17
C SER A 380 15.21 47.07 -17.74
N ARG A 381 15.05 47.12 -19.09
CA ARG A 381 13.73 46.99 -19.74
C ARG A 381 13.04 45.72 -19.21
N LYS A 382 11.82 45.86 -18.69
CA LYS A 382 11.05 44.74 -18.12
C LYS A 382 10.74 43.74 -19.24
N ILE A 383 11.08 42.48 -19.03
CA ILE A 383 10.67 41.36 -19.89
C ILE A 383 9.45 40.70 -19.25
N LYS A 384 8.58 40.12 -20.07
CA LYS A 384 7.61 39.13 -19.55
C LYS A 384 8.39 37.86 -19.21
N VAL A 385 8.08 37.27 -18.06
CA VAL A 385 8.65 35.99 -17.65
C VAL A 385 7.50 34.99 -17.63
N PRO A 386 7.54 33.94 -18.49
CA PRO A 386 6.54 32.89 -18.45
C PRO A 386 6.51 32.23 -17.07
N GLU A 387 5.30 32.04 -16.52
CA GLU A 387 5.11 31.37 -15.23
C GLU A 387 5.16 29.85 -15.35
N VAL A 388 4.95 29.31 -16.56
CA VAL A 388 4.89 27.88 -16.85
C VAL A 388 5.72 27.51 -18.07
N LEU A 389 6.24 26.29 -18.09
CA LEU A 389 6.85 25.66 -19.26
C LEU A 389 5.75 25.08 -20.17
N ASP A 390 5.26 25.92 -21.09
CA ASP A 390 4.26 25.57 -22.09
C ASP A 390 4.89 25.14 -23.44
N GLU A 391 4.06 24.76 -24.41
CA GLU A 391 4.49 24.33 -25.74
C GLU A 391 5.35 25.39 -26.44
N LYS A 392 5.02 26.68 -26.27
CA LYS A 392 5.71 27.79 -26.93
C LYS A 392 7.11 27.99 -26.36
N LEU A 393 7.24 27.95 -25.03
CA LEU A 393 8.55 28.05 -24.38
C LEU A 393 9.40 26.82 -24.69
N ALA A 394 8.79 25.62 -24.71
CA ALA A 394 9.47 24.39 -25.09
C ALA A 394 9.96 24.42 -26.55
N GLU A 395 9.15 24.91 -27.50
CA GLU A 395 9.54 25.13 -28.90
C GLU A 395 10.76 26.07 -28.99
N PHE A 396 10.71 27.20 -28.28
CA PHE A 396 11.84 28.15 -28.24
C PHE A 396 13.12 27.53 -27.64
N LEU A 397 12.98 26.73 -26.59
CA LEU A 397 14.12 26.00 -26.00
C LEU A 397 14.71 24.97 -26.96
N GLY A 398 13.90 24.35 -27.82
CA GLY A 398 14.38 23.44 -28.85
C GLY A 398 15.26 24.14 -29.87
N TYR A 399 14.84 25.31 -30.37
CA TYR A 399 15.67 26.17 -31.22
C TYR A 399 16.95 26.62 -30.51
N LEU A 400 16.83 26.99 -29.24
CA LEU A 400 17.98 27.38 -28.44
C LEU A 400 18.94 26.20 -28.26
N MET A 401 18.45 24.96 -28.09
CA MET A 401 19.25 23.73 -27.92
C MET A 401 19.93 23.22 -29.17
N ALA A 402 19.32 23.37 -30.34
CA ALA A 402 20.01 23.06 -31.60
C ALA A 402 20.98 24.19 -31.95
N ASP A 403 20.45 25.33 -32.38
CA ASP A 403 21.20 26.39 -33.04
C ASP A 403 21.50 27.63 -32.20
N GLY A 404 21.01 27.64 -30.96
CA GLY A 404 21.14 28.79 -30.08
C GLY A 404 22.49 28.94 -29.38
N THR A 405 22.87 30.20 -29.13
CA THR A 405 24.05 30.61 -28.34
C THR A 405 23.70 31.81 -27.45
N LEU A 406 24.08 31.73 -26.17
CA LEU A 406 23.95 32.84 -25.23
C LEU A 406 25.24 33.67 -25.20
N LYS A 407 25.22 34.86 -25.83
CA LYS A 407 26.24 35.90 -25.68
C LYS A 407 25.92 36.74 -24.42
N PRO A 408 26.86 37.53 -23.85
CA PRO A 408 26.65 38.24 -22.57
C PRO A 408 25.41 39.13 -22.47
N ARG A 409 24.90 39.64 -23.60
CA ARG A 409 23.69 40.48 -23.67
C ARG A 409 22.74 40.09 -24.82
N THR A 410 22.99 38.97 -25.49
CA THR A 410 22.25 38.60 -26.70
C THR A 410 21.96 37.11 -26.71
N VAL A 411 20.70 36.75 -26.94
CA VAL A 411 20.32 35.40 -27.36
C VAL A 411 20.43 35.36 -28.87
N ALA A 412 21.29 34.50 -29.40
CA ALA A 412 21.51 34.33 -30.83
C ALA A 412 21.03 32.93 -31.26
N ILE A 413 20.35 32.81 -32.40
CA ILE A 413 19.96 31.52 -33.01
C ILE A 413 20.42 31.56 -34.47
N TYR A 414 21.20 30.57 -34.89
CA TYR A 414 21.86 30.51 -36.20
C TYR A 414 21.24 29.44 -37.09
N ASN A 415 20.52 29.81 -38.15
CA ASN A 415 19.94 28.82 -39.06
C ASN A 415 19.76 29.42 -40.47
N ASN A 416 20.03 28.64 -41.51
CA ASN A 416 19.83 29.09 -42.90
C ASN A 416 18.36 29.09 -43.34
N ASN A 417 17.49 28.38 -42.63
CA ASN A 417 16.05 28.43 -42.83
C ASN A 417 15.45 29.64 -42.11
N GLU A 418 15.19 30.70 -42.88
CA GLU A 418 14.64 31.96 -42.38
C GLU A 418 13.28 31.79 -41.70
N THR A 419 12.46 30.82 -42.12
CA THR A 419 11.15 30.58 -41.51
C THR A 419 11.26 30.12 -40.04
N LEU A 420 12.30 29.37 -39.70
CA LEU A 420 12.58 28.98 -38.31
C LEU A 420 13.04 30.17 -37.47
N LEU A 421 13.85 31.07 -38.05
CA LEU A 421 14.27 32.30 -37.38
C LEU A 421 13.09 33.25 -37.15
N GLU A 422 12.20 33.39 -38.13
CA GLU A 422 10.96 34.18 -38.00
C GLU A 422 10.04 33.61 -36.91
N ARG A 423 9.89 32.28 -36.88
CA ARG A 423 9.11 31.59 -35.85
C ARG A 423 9.69 31.81 -34.45
N ALA A 424 11.01 31.61 -34.29
CA ALA A 424 11.70 31.89 -33.03
C ALA A 424 11.54 33.36 -32.61
N ASN A 425 11.57 34.30 -33.56
CA ASN A 425 11.38 35.73 -33.27
C ASN A 425 9.94 36.03 -32.82
N SER A 426 8.93 35.43 -33.45
CA SER A 426 7.53 35.54 -33.03
C SER A 426 7.34 35.02 -31.60
N LEU A 427 7.87 33.82 -31.32
CA LEU A 427 7.81 33.23 -29.98
C LEU A 427 8.50 34.12 -28.95
N SER A 428 9.64 34.73 -29.28
CA SER A 428 10.32 35.66 -28.38
C SER A 428 9.44 36.86 -28.02
N LYS A 429 8.74 37.43 -29.01
CA LYS A 429 7.81 38.54 -28.83
C LYS A 429 6.60 38.14 -27.99
N GLU A 430 6.03 36.97 -28.25
CA GLU A 430 4.86 36.46 -27.52
C GLU A 430 5.19 36.13 -26.05
N LEU A 431 6.27 35.38 -25.81
CA LEU A 431 6.67 34.89 -24.48
C LEU A 431 7.27 35.99 -23.61
N PHE A 432 8.18 36.79 -24.17
CA PHE A 432 9.02 37.71 -23.41
C PHE A 432 8.72 39.19 -23.68
N GLY A 433 7.88 39.49 -24.68
CA GLY A 433 7.59 40.87 -25.10
C GLY A 433 8.73 41.53 -25.87
N ILE A 434 9.73 40.77 -26.34
CA ILE A 434 10.90 41.29 -27.04
C ILE A 434 11.06 40.58 -28.38
N SER A 435 11.28 41.34 -29.45
CA SER A 435 11.70 40.82 -30.75
C SER A 435 13.18 41.11 -31.01
N GLY A 436 13.84 40.21 -31.72
CA GLY A 436 15.17 40.39 -32.27
C GLY A 436 15.16 40.88 -33.72
N LYS A 437 16.35 41.01 -34.29
CA LYS A 437 16.57 41.26 -35.72
C LYS A 437 17.20 40.04 -36.38
N ILE A 438 16.71 39.67 -37.55
CA ILE A 438 17.35 38.66 -38.40
C ILE A 438 18.40 39.37 -39.23
N VAL A 439 19.65 38.90 -39.17
CA VAL A 439 20.79 39.48 -39.88
C VAL A 439 21.63 38.38 -40.51
N GLN A 440 22.37 38.71 -41.56
CA GLN A 440 23.37 37.82 -42.14
C GLN A 440 24.66 37.91 -41.29
N GLU A 441 25.04 36.83 -40.59
CA GLU A 441 26.35 36.73 -39.90
C GLU A 441 27.27 35.80 -40.70
N LYS A 442 28.22 36.38 -41.45
CA LYS A 442 29.14 35.64 -42.34
C LYS A 442 28.36 34.75 -43.34
N THR A 443 28.42 33.44 -43.17
CA THR A 443 27.84 32.43 -44.07
C THR A 443 26.46 31.93 -43.63
N VAL A 444 25.94 32.36 -42.46
CA VAL A 444 24.69 31.86 -41.88
C VAL A 444 23.81 33.02 -41.42
N LYS A 445 22.49 32.91 -41.60
CA LYS A 445 21.52 33.87 -41.05
C LYS A 445 21.38 33.67 -39.53
N ALA A 446 21.23 34.76 -38.80
CA ALA A 446 21.12 34.74 -37.35
C ALA A 446 19.98 35.63 -36.85
N LEU A 447 19.17 35.11 -35.94
CA LEU A 447 18.27 35.91 -35.12
C LEU A 447 19.02 36.42 -33.90
N LEU A 448 19.14 37.75 -33.76
CA LEU A 448 19.79 38.40 -32.62
C LEU A 448 18.77 39.12 -31.74
N ILE A 449 18.57 38.62 -30.52
CA ILE A 449 17.67 39.21 -29.51
C ILE A 449 18.52 39.85 -28.40
N HIS A 450 18.65 41.18 -28.45
CA HIS A 450 19.45 41.94 -27.48
C HIS A 450 18.68 42.20 -26.18
N SER A 451 18.91 41.36 -25.16
CA SER A 451 18.29 41.50 -23.85
C SER A 451 19.12 40.81 -22.77
N LYS A 452 19.73 41.60 -21.88
CA LYS A 452 20.47 41.06 -20.70
C LYS A 452 19.54 40.28 -19.75
N PRO A 453 18.32 40.75 -19.42
CA PRO A 453 17.40 39.96 -18.59
C PRO A 453 17.01 38.62 -19.20
N LEU A 454 16.85 38.56 -20.54
CA LEU A 454 16.50 37.32 -21.22
C LEU A 454 17.65 36.30 -21.19
N VAL A 455 18.89 36.76 -21.37
CA VAL A 455 20.08 35.91 -21.20
C VAL A 455 20.15 35.38 -19.77
N GLU A 456 19.86 36.20 -18.77
CA GLU A 456 19.86 35.77 -17.36
C GLU A 456 18.75 34.77 -17.05
N PHE A 457 17.57 34.93 -17.63
CA PHE A 457 16.47 33.97 -17.55
C PHE A 457 16.90 32.59 -18.05
N PHE A 458 17.42 32.49 -19.27
CA PHE A 458 17.88 31.21 -19.82
C PHE A 458 19.06 30.63 -19.04
N ARG A 459 19.96 31.48 -18.53
CA ARG A 459 21.05 31.01 -17.64
C ARG A 459 20.50 30.38 -16.36
N LYS A 460 19.48 30.98 -15.74
CA LYS A 460 18.80 30.42 -14.55
C LYS A 460 18.02 29.15 -14.87
N LEU A 461 17.53 29.01 -16.11
CA LEU A 461 16.93 27.78 -16.63
C LEU A 461 17.97 26.70 -17.00
N GLY A 462 19.27 26.96 -16.81
CA GLY A 462 20.34 25.98 -16.99
C GLY A 462 21.01 25.99 -18.37
N VAL A 463 20.76 26.99 -19.22
CA VAL A 463 21.43 27.11 -20.53
C VAL A 463 22.86 27.64 -20.34
N PRO A 464 23.91 26.92 -20.77
CA PRO A 464 25.29 27.36 -20.61
C PRO A 464 25.69 28.46 -21.59
N THR A 465 26.64 29.31 -21.20
CA THR A 465 27.19 30.40 -22.03
C THR A 465 28.31 29.95 -22.98
N GLY A 466 28.76 28.70 -22.90
CA GLY A 466 29.83 28.16 -23.74
C GLY A 466 29.92 26.63 -23.68
N ARG A 467 30.53 26.01 -24.72
CA ARG A 467 30.64 24.55 -24.90
C ARG A 467 29.30 23.82 -24.72
N LYS A 468 28.24 24.42 -25.28
CA LYS A 468 26.85 23.98 -25.17
C LYS A 468 26.65 22.50 -25.53
N ALA A 469 27.19 22.05 -26.66
CA ALA A 469 27.06 20.68 -27.13
C ALA A 469 27.61 19.63 -26.13
N ARG A 470 28.58 19.99 -25.29
CA ARG A 470 29.12 19.10 -24.24
C ARG A 470 28.43 19.26 -22.90
N ASN A 471 27.92 20.45 -22.61
CA ASN A 471 27.53 20.83 -21.24
C ASN A 471 26.02 20.99 -21.04
N TRP A 472 25.24 21.21 -22.11
CA TRP A 472 23.81 21.44 -21.95
C TRP A 472 23.05 20.12 -22.00
N ARG A 473 22.42 19.77 -20.88
CA ARG A 473 21.46 18.67 -20.78
C ARG A 473 20.05 19.20 -20.92
N VAL A 474 19.15 18.38 -21.47
CA VAL A 474 17.71 18.69 -21.53
C VAL A 474 17.23 19.05 -20.12
N PRO A 475 16.60 20.23 -19.92
CA PRO A 475 16.09 20.65 -18.62
C PRO A 475 15.18 19.58 -18.03
N LYS A 476 15.32 19.32 -16.72
CA LYS A 476 14.52 18.29 -16.05
C LYS A 476 13.04 18.62 -16.15
N GLU A 477 12.72 19.91 -16.05
CA GLU A 477 11.41 20.52 -16.18
C GLU A 477 10.72 20.11 -17.49
N LEU A 478 11.46 20.03 -18.60
CA LEU A 478 10.90 19.56 -19.86
C LEU A 478 10.55 18.07 -19.80
N LEU A 479 11.36 17.25 -19.11
CA LEU A 479 11.07 15.83 -18.89
C LEU A 479 9.86 15.61 -17.95
N LEU A 480 9.43 16.61 -17.19
CA LEU A 480 8.22 16.57 -16.35
C LEU A 480 6.96 17.07 -17.07
N SER A 481 7.11 17.66 -18.26
CA SER A 481 6.04 18.40 -18.93
C SER A 481 5.10 17.48 -19.73
N PRO A 482 3.86 17.93 -20.07
CA PRO A 482 2.94 17.17 -20.91
C PRO A 482 3.59 16.70 -22.23
N SER A 483 3.08 15.60 -22.80
CA SER A 483 3.59 15.07 -24.08
C SER A 483 3.52 16.08 -25.22
N SER A 484 2.57 17.02 -25.21
CA SER A 484 2.48 18.13 -26.18
C SER A 484 3.68 19.08 -26.07
N VAL A 485 4.09 19.43 -24.85
CA VAL A 485 5.24 20.30 -24.55
C VAL A 485 6.55 19.62 -24.96
N VAL A 486 6.73 18.35 -24.60
CA VAL A 486 7.89 17.55 -25.03
C VAL A 486 7.94 17.43 -26.55
N LYS A 487 6.80 17.18 -27.20
CA LYS A 487 6.69 17.11 -28.66
C LYS A 487 7.08 18.43 -29.31
N ALA A 488 6.63 19.57 -28.77
CA ALA A 488 6.97 20.90 -29.30
C ALA A 488 8.49 21.13 -29.27
N PHE A 489 9.15 20.81 -28.15
CA PHE A 489 10.60 20.89 -28.03
C PHE A 489 11.33 19.99 -29.04
N ILE A 490 10.97 18.69 -29.09
CA ILE A 490 11.64 17.73 -29.99
C ILE A 490 11.44 18.15 -31.44
N THR A 491 10.24 18.58 -31.81
CA THR A 491 9.93 19.04 -33.18
C THR A 491 10.82 20.22 -33.57
N ALA A 492 10.97 21.21 -32.69
CA ALA A 492 11.81 22.38 -32.93
C ALA A 492 13.30 22.01 -33.01
N TYR A 493 13.76 21.12 -32.13
CA TYR A 493 15.13 20.61 -32.14
C TYR A 493 15.45 19.85 -33.45
N VAL A 494 14.57 18.94 -33.86
CA VAL A 494 14.69 18.17 -35.12
C VAL A 494 14.62 19.08 -36.34
N ALA A 495 13.79 20.13 -36.31
CA ALA A 495 13.70 21.07 -37.43
C ALA A 495 15.01 21.85 -37.68
N CYS A 496 15.86 21.96 -36.66
CA CYS A 496 17.16 22.61 -36.72
C CYS A 496 18.29 21.61 -37.06
N ASP A 497 18.51 20.61 -36.20
CA ASP A 497 19.64 19.67 -36.29
C ASP A 497 19.34 18.43 -37.14
N GLY A 498 18.08 18.22 -37.53
CA GLY A 498 17.62 17.05 -38.24
C GLY A 498 17.56 17.24 -39.76
N HIS A 499 17.78 16.14 -40.48
CA HIS A 499 17.59 16.03 -41.92
C HIS A 499 16.51 15.00 -42.24
N TYR A 500 15.58 15.33 -43.14
CA TYR A 500 14.60 14.38 -43.63
C TYR A 500 15.04 13.82 -44.99
N HIS A 501 15.39 12.53 -45.01
CA HIS A 501 15.79 11.82 -46.22
C HIS A 501 14.55 11.37 -47.00
N LYS A 502 14.07 12.22 -47.92
CA LYS A 502 12.81 12.01 -48.67
C LYS A 502 12.68 10.63 -49.32
N GLU A 503 13.77 10.08 -49.84
CA GLU A 503 13.75 8.77 -50.53
C GLU A 503 13.63 7.57 -49.59
N LYS A 504 14.13 7.69 -48.35
CA LYS A 504 14.08 6.62 -47.35
C LYS A 504 12.92 6.78 -46.38
N GLY A 505 12.29 7.97 -46.36
CA GLY A 505 11.28 8.32 -45.38
C GLY A 505 11.83 8.45 -43.95
N GLU A 506 13.15 8.65 -43.80
CA GLU A 506 13.85 8.65 -42.52
C GLU A 506 14.16 10.07 -42.04
N ILE A 507 14.08 10.27 -40.72
CA ILE A 507 14.58 11.48 -40.06
C ILE A 507 15.93 11.11 -39.45
N GLU A 508 16.99 11.75 -39.94
CA GLU A 508 18.34 11.60 -39.42
C GLU A 508 18.68 12.81 -38.54
N ILE A 509 19.25 12.55 -37.36
CA ILE A 509 19.79 13.60 -36.49
C ILE A 509 21.17 13.13 -36.04
N VAL A 510 22.17 13.99 -36.21
CA VAL A 510 23.54 13.68 -35.80
C VAL A 510 23.90 14.56 -34.62
N THR A 511 24.02 13.95 -33.44
CA THR A 511 24.44 14.64 -32.21
C THR A 511 25.79 14.09 -31.76
N ALA A 512 26.71 14.94 -31.30
CA ALA A 512 27.94 14.47 -30.67
C ALA A 512 27.60 13.72 -29.36
N SER A 513 27.86 12.42 -29.31
CA SER A 513 27.74 11.60 -28.09
C SER A 513 28.99 11.77 -27.22
N GLU A 514 28.82 11.75 -25.90
CA GLU A 514 29.87 11.29 -24.97
C GLU A 514 30.05 9.77 -25.06
#